data_AF-S7PMG4-F1
#
_entry.id   AF-S7PMG4-F1
#
_cell.length_a   1.000
_cell.length_b   1.000
_cell.length_c   1.000
_cell.angle_alpha   90.00
_cell.angle_beta   90.00
_cell.angle_gamma   90.00
#
_symmetry.space_group_name_H-M   'P 1'
#
loop_
_entity.id
_entity.type
_entity.pdbx_description
1 polymer ?
#
loop_
_entity_poly.entity_id
_entity_poly.type
_entity_poly.pdbx_seq_one_letter_code
_entity_poly.pdbx_strand_id
1 'polypeptide(L)'
;MALGWANMLYYTRGFQSMGMYSVMIQKVILHDVLKFLFVYIVFLLGFGVALASLIEKCPKDHKDCSSYGSFSDAVLELFKLTIGLGDLNIQQNSKYPILFLFLLITYVILTFVLLLNMLIALMGETVENVSKESERIWRLQVSLVETLVWEPSWGLSSLHAIGHQHCWTRGGA
;
A
#
# COMPACT_ATOMS: atom_id res chain seq x y z
N MET A 1 9.29 13.99 -20.83
CA MET A 1 8.09 13.21 -21.21
C MET A 1 7.43 12.50 -20.04
N ALA A 2 8.15 11.76 -19.17
CA ALA A 2 7.55 11.10 -18.00
C ALA A 2 6.89 12.07 -16.99
N LEU A 3 7.47 13.25 -16.77
CA LEU A 3 6.88 14.32 -15.94
C LEU A 3 5.52 14.81 -16.45
N GLY A 4 5.27 14.75 -17.77
CA GLY A 4 3.97 15.13 -18.35
C GLY A 4 2.85 14.14 -18.02
N TRP A 5 3.17 12.84 -17.96
CA TRP A 5 2.25 11.79 -17.51
C TRP A 5 1.94 11.88 -16.01
N ALA A 6 2.95 12.21 -15.19
CA ALA A 6 2.74 12.52 -13.77
C ALA A 6 1.87 13.77 -13.59
N ASN A 7 2.02 14.78 -14.46
CA ASN A 7 1.18 15.98 -14.46
C ASN A 7 -0.25 15.69 -14.96
N MET A 8 -0.44 14.68 -15.80
CA MET A 8 -1.76 14.21 -16.24
C MET A 8 -2.52 13.51 -15.10
N LEU A 9 -1.83 12.73 -14.26
CA LEU A 9 -2.35 12.20 -12.99
C LEU A 9 -2.67 13.33 -11.98
N TYR A 10 -1.97 14.47 -12.07
CA TYR A 10 -2.32 15.66 -11.29
C TYR A 10 -3.58 16.36 -11.84
N TYR A 11 -3.88 16.21 -13.14
CA TYR A 11 -5.05 16.82 -13.79
C TYR A 11 -6.36 16.05 -13.57
N THR A 12 -6.30 14.72 -13.40
CA THR A 12 -7.47 13.91 -13.00
C THR A 12 -7.99 14.24 -11.59
N ARG A 13 -7.21 15.00 -10.81
CA ARG A 13 -7.54 15.57 -9.49
C ARG A 13 -8.74 16.55 -9.52
N GLY A 14 -9.12 17.04 -10.71
CA GLY A 14 -10.27 17.95 -10.90
C GLY A 14 -11.66 17.29 -10.84
N PHE A 15 -11.76 15.96 -10.89
CA PHE A 15 -13.03 15.25 -10.70
C PHE A 15 -13.27 15.02 -9.20
N GLN A 16 -14.33 15.63 -8.65
CA GLN A 16 -14.66 15.64 -7.22
C GLN A 16 -14.75 14.23 -6.59
N SER A 17 -15.10 13.21 -7.39
CA SER A 17 -15.17 11.81 -6.98
C SER A 17 -13.80 11.10 -6.92
N MET A 18 -12.87 11.39 -7.84
CA MET A 18 -11.51 10.80 -7.84
C MET A 18 -10.51 11.58 -6.97
N GLY A 19 -10.81 12.83 -6.64
CA GLY A 19 -9.96 13.69 -5.81
C GLY A 19 -9.77 13.16 -4.38
N MET A 20 -10.79 12.57 -3.77
CA MET A 20 -10.70 12.00 -2.41
C MET A 20 -9.78 10.76 -2.35
N TYR A 21 -9.95 9.81 -3.28
CA TYR A 21 -9.14 8.59 -3.33
C TYR A 21 -7.68 8.87 -3.66
N SER A 22 -7.42 9.79 -4.60
CA SER A 22 -6.05 10.18 -4.95
C SER A 22 -5.34 10.90 -3.80
N VAL A 23 -6.03 11.77 -3.05
CA VAL A 23 -5.46 12.43 -1.86
C VAL A 23 -5.18 11.42 -0.74
N MET A 24 -6.07 10.45 -0.51
CA MET A 24 -5.87 9.39 0.48
C MET A 24 -4.67 8.50 0.11
N ILE A 25 -4.66 7.94 -1.09
CA ILE A 25 -3.56 7.08 -1.59
C ILE A 25 -2.22 7.83 -1.57
N GLN A 26 -2.19 9.08 -2.02
CA GLN A 26 -0.97 9.87 -2.07
C GLN A 26 -0.42 10.15 -0.67
N LYS A 27 -1.29 10.36 0.33
CA LYS A 27 -0.88 10.64 1.72
C LYS A 27 -0.38 9.38 2.43
N VAL A 28 -1.06 8.25 2.22
CA VAL A 28 -0.66 6.93 2.74
C VAL A 28 0.66 6.47 2.13
N ILE A 29 0.78 6.51 0.81
CA ILE A 29 2.01 6.12 0.12
C ILE A 29 3.16 7.05 0.49
N LEU A 30 2.99 8.38 0.43
CA LEU A 30 4.09 9.29 0.76
C LEU A 30 4.53 9.18 2.21
N HIS A 31 3.62 9.07 3.16
CA HIS A 31 4.03 9.09 4.57
C HIS A 31 4.59 7.74 5.03
N ASP A 32 3.92 6.64 4.68
CA ASP A 32 4.27 5.32 5.21
C ASP A 32 5.35 4.64 4.37
N VAL A 33 5.21 4.68 3.04
CA VAL A 33 6.20 4.07 2.15
C VAL A 33 7.51 4.84 2.17
N LEU A 34 7.53 6.18 2.26
CA LEU A 34 8.81 6.92 2.30
C LEU A 34 9.63 6.64 3.57
N LYS A 35 8.98 6.59 4.75
CA LYS A 35 9.69 6.30 6.01
C LYS A 35 10.40 4.95 5.95
N PHE A 36 9.74 3.98 5.34
CA PHE A 36 10.28 2.66 5.19
C PHE A 36 11.28 2.54 4.04
N LEU A 37 11.02 3.20 2.92
CA LEU A 37 11.97 3.31 1.81
C LEU A 37 13.29 3.91 2.30
N PHE A 38 13.23 4.88 3.22
CA PHE A 38 14.42 5.44 3.84
C PHE A 38 15.21 4.38 4.63
N VAL A 39 14.54 3.58 5.45
CA VAL A 39 15.17 2.45 6.17
C VAL A 39 15.79 1.45 5.19
N TYR A 40 15.07 1.09 4.12
CA TYR A 40 15.57 0.22 3.05
C TYR A 40 16.83 0.77 2.37
N ILE A 41 16.86 2.07 2.03
CA ILE A 41 18.03 2.71 1.42
C ILE A 41 19.23 2.64 2.35
N VAL A 42 19.06 2.92 3.65
CA VAL A 42 20.16 2.84 4.64
C VAL A 42 20.74 1.42 4.68
N PHE A 43 19.89 0.39 4.71
CA PHE A 43 20.34 -1.00 4.66
C PHE A 43 21.03 -1.34 3.33
N LEU A 44 20.45 -0.94 2.20
CA LEU A 44 21.00 -1.20 0.87
C LEU A 44 22.38 -0.56 0.69
N LEU A 45 22.60 0.65 1.20
CA LEU A 45 23.93 1.27 1.20
C LEU A 45 24.89 0.52 2.14
N GLY A 46 24.46 0.13 3.35
CA GLY A 46 25.30 -0.61 4.29
C GLY A 46 25.77 -1.97 3.75
N PHE A 47 24.84 -2.76 3.21
CA PHE A 47 25.14 -4.04 2.56
C PHE A 47 25.92 -3.84 1.25
N GLY A 48 25.63 -2.77 0.50
CA GLY A 48 26.38 -2.41 -0.70
C GLY A 48 27.85 -2.10 -0.44
N VAL A 49 28.18 -1.39 0.65
CA VAL A 49 29.57 -1.09 1.03
C VAL A 49 30.28 -2.36 1.47
N ALA A 50 29.59 -3.22 2.21
CA ALA A 50 30.13 -4.51 2.64
C ALA A 50 30.46 -5.40 1.43
N LEU A 51 29.53 -5.55 0.48
CA LEU A 51 29.78 -6.30 -0.76
C LEU A 51 30.89 -5.67 -1.61
N ALA A 52 30.89 -4.34 -1.79
CA ALA A 52 31.93 -3.63 -2.52
C ALA A 52 33.33 -3.77 -1.89
N SER A 53 33.39 -4.04 -0.58
CA SER A 53 34.65 -4.33 0.12
C SER A 53 35.12 -5.79 -0.05
N LEU A 54 34.19 -6.70 -0.32
CA LEU A 54 34.46 -8.13 -0.57
C LEU A 54 34.82 -8.41 -2.04
N ILE A 55 34.36 -7.57 -2.97
CA ILE A 55 34.70 -7.63 -4.40
C ILE A 55 36.15 -7.12 -4.58
N GLU A 56 36.95 -7.88 -5.31
CA GLU A 56 38.36 -7.58 -5.51
C GLU A 56 38.52 -6.32 -6.37
N LYS A 57 39.18 -5.29 -5.83
CA LYS A 57 39.62 -4.14 -6.63
C LYS A 57 40.79 -4.61 -7.47
N CYS A 58 40.60 -4.66 -8.79
CA CYS A 58 41.65 -5.07 -9.72
C CYS A 58 42.99 -4.39 -9.43
N PRO A 59 44.12 -5.13 -9.51
CA PRO A 59 45.44 -4.51 -9.46
C PRO A 59 45.61 -3.56 -10.65
N LYS A 60 46.24 -2.41 -10.38
CA LYS A 60 46.31 -1.22 -11.26
C LYS A 60 47.04 -1.41 -12.60
N ASP A 61 47.40 -2.63 -12.99
CA ASP A 61 48.36 -2.88 -14.08
C ASP A 61 47.75 -3.48 -15.36
N HIS A 62 46.46 -3.81 -15.36
CA HIS A 62 45.74 -4.24 -16.58
C HIS A 62 44.71 -3.21 -17.01
N LYS A 63 44.95 -2.60 -18.18
CA LYS A 63 44.07 -1.60 -18.84
C LYS A 63 42.68 -2.16 -19.24
N ASP A 64 42.46 -3.46 -19.08
CA ASP A 64 41.22 -4.16 -19.41
C ASP A 64 40.39 -4.58 -18.18
N CYS A 65 40.78 -4.19 -16.96
CA CYS A 65 39.87 -4.31 -15.83
C CYS A 65 38.81 -3.21 -15.93
N SER A 66 37.73 -3.53 -16.62
CA SER A 66 36.51 -2.74 -16.64
C SER A 66 36.16 -2.29 -15.23
N SER A 67 35.71 -1.04 -15.11
CA SER A 67 35.24 -0.39 -13.89
C SER A 67 33.93 -1.06 -13.39
N TYR A 68 34.00 -2.36 -13.10
CA TYR A 68 32.91 -3.23 -12.62
C TYR A 68 33.07 -3.57 -11.12
N GLY A 69 33.92 -2.82 -10.41
CA GLY A 69 34.20 -2.99 -8.98
C GLY A 69 33.79 -1.79 -8.14
N SER A 70 32.91 -0.93 -8.65
CA SER A 70 32.48 0.27 -7.91
C SER A 70 31.36 -0.06 -6.94
N PHE A 71 31.28 0.69 -5.83
CA PHE A 71 30.19 0.59 -4.86
C PHE A 71 28.80 0.67 -5.52
N SER A 72 28.66 1.52 -6.55
CA SER A 72 27.44 1.66 -7.33
C SER A 72 27.01 0.37 -8.04
N ASP A 73 27.97 -0.44 -8.51
CA ASP A 73 27.67 -1.71 -9.19
C ASP A 73 27.15 -2.73 -8.18
N ALA A 74 27.78 -2.84 -7.01
CA ALA A 74 27.31 -3.69 -5.93
C ALA A 74 25.89 -3.30 -5.47
N VAL A 75 25.62 -2.00 -5.37
CA VAL A 75 24.27 -1.49 -5.04
C VAL A 75 23.26 -1.83 -6.14
N LEU A 76 23.62 -1.69 -7.42
CA LEU A 76 22.75 -2.03 -8.54
C LEU A 76 22.46 -3.53 -8.61
N GLU A 77 23.43 -4.37 -8.31
CA GLU A 77 23.23 -5.81 -8.23
C GLU A 77 22.28 -6.19 -7.10
N LEU A 78 22.47 -5.62 -5.90
CA LEU A 78 21.55 -5.80 -4.78
C LEU A 78 20.12 -5.36 -5.13
N PHE A 79 19.99 -4.25 -5.86
CA PHE A 79 18.69 -3.77 -6.33
C PHE A 79 18.06 -4.72 -7.37
N LYS A 80 18.83 -5.17 -8.37
CA LYS A 80 18.36 -6.17 -9.34
C LYS A 80 17.94 -7.45 -8.64
N LEU A 81 18.69 -7.89 -7.64
CA LEU A 81 18.36 -9.07 -6.83
C LEU A 81 17.02 -8.90 -6.11
N THR A 82 16.72 -7.73 -5.54
CA THR A 82 15.42 -7.49 -4.87
C THR A 82 14.22 -7.53 -5.82
N ILE A 83 14.42 -7.23 -7.10
CA ILE A 83 13.36 -7.33 -8.13
C ILE A 83 13.25 -8.76 -8.68
N GLY A 84 14.26 -9.62 -8.45
CA GLY A 84 14.37 -10.95 -9.04
C GLY A 84 15.10 -10.99 -10.39
N LEU A 85 15.81 -9.91 -10.74
CA LEU A 85 16.60 -9.76 -11.97
C LEU A 85 18.12 -9.87 -11.73
N GLY A 86 18.54 -10.27 -10.53
CA GLY A 86 19.94 -10.37 -10.15
C GLY A 86 20.65 -11.52 -10.86
N ASP A 87 21.84 -11.27 -11.39
CA ASP A 87 22.72 -12.30 -11.93
C ASP A 87 23.70 -12.74 -10.82
N LEU A 88 23.83 -14.05 -10.60
CA LEU A 88 24.72 -14.63 -9.58
C LEU A 88 26.16 -14.79 -10.10
N ASN A 89 26.44 -14.49 -11.37
CA ASN A 89 27.76 -14.70 -11.98
C ASN A 89 28.91 -13.89 -11.34
N ILE A 90 28.64 -12.72 -10.74
CA ILE A 90 29.67 -11.92 -10.03
C ILE A 90 30.20 -12.63 -8.78
N GLN A 91 29.44 -13.58 -8.22
CA GLN A 91 29.83 -14.35 -7.04
C GLN A 91 31.09 -15.22 -7.24
N GLN A 92 31.42 -15.56 -8.49
CA GLN A 92 32.55 -16.43 -8.85
C GLN A 92 33.92 -15.74 -8.69
N ASN A 93 33.97 -14.40 -8.73
CA ASN A 93 35.23 -13.63 -8.67
C ASN A 93 35.52 -13.05 -7.27
N SER A 94 34.82 -13.48 -6.22
CA SER A 94 35.03 -12.94 -4.87
C SER A 94 36.10 -13.70 -4.09
N LYS A 95 36.90 -12.96 -3.31
CA LYS A 95 37.94 -13.50 -2.42
C LYS A 95 37.41 -14.45 -1.34
N TYR A 96 36.14 -14.29 -0.93
CA TYR A 96 35.48 -15.10 0.09
C TYR A 96 34.04 -15.45 -0.34
N PRO A 97 33.85 -16.47 -1.20
CA PRO A 97 32.55 -16.79 -1.78
C PRO A 97 31.50 -17.17 -0.73
N ILE A 98 31.93 -17.78 0.38
CA ILE A 98 31.06 -18.19 1.49
C ILE A 98 30.51 -16.97 2.25
N LEU A 99 31.36 -15.98 2.56
CA LEU A 99 30.94 -14.75 3.25
C LEU A 99 30.03 -13.91 2.35
N PHE A 100 30.35 -13.82 1.06
CA PHE A 100 29.52 -13.16 0.06
C PHE A 100 28.12 -13.80 0.00
N LEU A 101 28.04 -15.14 -0.09
CA LEU A 101 26.77 -15.87 -0.12
C LEU A 101 25.93 -15.63 1.14
N PHE A 102 26.56 -15.71 2.32
CA PHE A 102 25.88 -15.51 3.59
C PHE A 102 25.29 -14.10 3.72
N LEU A 103 26.05 -13.09 3.31
CA LEU A 103 25.65 -11.68 3.33
C LEU A 103 24.50 -11.42 2.33
N LEU A 104 24.54 -12.05 1.16
CA LEU A 104 23.47 -12.01 0.16
C LEU A 104 22.17 -12.65 0.68
N ILE A 105 22.23 -13.86 1.26
CA ILE A 105 21.06 -14.56 1.81
C ILE A 105 20.44 -13.74 2.95
N THR A 106 21.28 -13.23 3.86
CA THR A 106 20.81 -12.41 4.98
C THR A 106 20.14 -11.13 4.49
N TYR A 107 20.68 -10.48 3.46
CA TYR A 107 20.07 -9.31 2.82
C TYR A 107 18.70 -9.63 2.21
N VAL A 108 18.54 -10.75 1.49
CA VAL A 108 17.24 -11.15 0.90
C VAL A 108 16.19 -11.37 1.99
N ILE A 109 16.55 -12.05 3.09
CA ILE A 109 15.62 -12.30 4.20
C ILE A 109 15.23 -10.97 4.87
N LEU A 110 16.21 -10.12 5.17
CA LEU A 110 15.96 -8.81 5.80
C LEU A 110 15.08 -7.91 4.93
N THR A 111 15.35 -7.83 3.63
CA THR A 111 14.55 -7.03 2.70
C THR A 111 13.14 -7.57 2.56
N PHE A 112 12.94 -8.89 2.58
CA PHE A 112 11.60 -9.48 2.56
C PHE A 112 10.80 -9.16 3.84
N VAL A 113 11.42 -9.30 5.02
CA VAL A 113 10.79 -8.92 6.30
C VAL A 113 10.41 -7.44 6.32
N LEU A 114 11.32 -6.59 5.84
CA LEU A 114 11.08 -5.17 5.68
C LEU A 114 9.86 -4.96 4.74
N LEU A 115 9.89 -5.50 3.51
CA LEU A 115 8.84 -5.27 2.51
C LEU A 115 7.47 -5.76 3.00
N LEU A 116 7.44 -6.89 3.72
CA LEU A 116 6.23 -7.39 4.36
C LEU A 116 5.68 -6.42 5.42
N ASN A 117 6.54 -5.77 6.21
CA ASN A 117 6.09 -4.78 7.21
C ASN A 117 5.35 -3.59 6.56
N MET A 118 5.71 -3.19 5.33
CA MET A 118 4.94 -2.20 4.57
C MET A 118 3.63 -2.76 4.02
N LEU A 119 3.66 -3.98 3.46
CA LEU A 119 2.47 -4.60 2.90
C LEU A 119 1.40 -4.79 3.99
N ILE A 120 1.82 -5.16 5.19
CA ILE A 120 0.95 -5.28 6.36
C ILE A 120 0.43 -3.90 6.78
N ALA A 121 1.24 -2.85 6.77
CA ALA A 121 0.80 -1.49 7.10
C ALA A 121 -0.28 -0.99 6.11
N LEU A 122 -0.08 -1.20 4.82
CA LEU A 122 -1.05 -0.86 3.77
C LEU A 122 -2.35 -1.66 3.93
N MET A 123 -2.27 -2.97 4.21
CA MET A 123 -3.45 -3.78 4.48
C MET A 123 -4.14 -3.39 5.80
N GLY A 124 -3.39 -3.04 6.83
CA GLY A 124 -3.90 -2.58 8.13
C GLY A 124 -4.69 -1.28 8.03
N GLU A 125 -4.17 -0.28 7.32
CA GLU A 125 -4.90 0.96 7.05
C GLU A 125 -6.12 0.74 6.15
N THR A 126 -6.02 -0.17 5.17
CA THR A 126 -7.17 -0.53 4.32
C THR A 126 -8.27 -1.18 5.15
N VAL A 127 -7.92 -2.03 6.13
CA VAL A 127 -8.86 -2.66 7.05
C VAL A 127 -9.49 -1.65 8.01
N GLU A 128 -8.73 -0.68 8.54
CA GLU A 128 -9.28 0.37 9.41
C GLU A 128 -10.18 1.37 8.65
N ASN A 129 -9.85 1.70 7.40
CA ASN A 129 -10.71 2.54 6.57
C ASN A 129 -11.97 1.80 6.13
N VAL A 130 -11.87 0.52 5.75
CA VAL A 130 -13.04 -0.34 5.51
C VAL A 130 -13.88 -0.49 6.78
N SER A 131 -13.27 -0.57 7.97
CA SER A 131 -14.04 -0.66 9.22
C SER A 131 -14.77 0.65 9.55
N LYS A 132 -14.16 1.82 9.33
CA LYS A 132 -14.81 3.13 9.55
C LYS A 132 -15.96 3.39 8.57
N GLU A 133 -15.79 3.01 7.30
CA GLU A 133 -16.86 3.04 6.30
C GLU A 133 -18.01 2.09 6.69
N SER A 134 -17.66 0.87 7.12
CA SER A 134 -18.63 -0.15 7.52
C SER A 134 -19.41 0.23 8.78
N GLU A 135 -18.78 0.87 9.77
CA GLU A 135 -19.46 1.32 10.99
C GLU A 135 -20.46 2.45 10.70
N ARG A 136 -20.13 3.33 9.75
CA ARG A 136 -21.04 4.41 9.32
C ARG A 136 -22.24 3.85 8.56
N ILE A 137 -22.01 2.87 7.67
CA ILE A 137 -23.09 2.19 6.94
C ILE A 137 -23.97 1.36 7.89
N TRP A 138 -23.37 0.63 8.83
CA TRP A 138 -24.09 -0.12 9.86
C TRP A 138 -25.00 0.78 10.70
N ARG A 139 -24.50 1.91 11.20
CA ARG A 139 -25.32 2.88 11.95
C ARG A 139 -26.49 3.44 11.13
N LEU A 140 -26.27 3.72 9.85
CA LEU A 140 -27.34 4.16 8.94
C LEU A 140 -28.37 3.06 8.72
N GLN A 141 -27.95 1.82 8.48
CA GLN A 141 -28.85 0.67 8.32
C GLN A 141 -29.69 0.41 9.57
N VAL A 142 -29.07 0.46 10.76
CA VAL A 142 -29.78 0.31 12.04
C VAL A 142 -30.85 1.39 12.20
N SER A 143 -30.51 2.66 11.95
CA SER A 143 -31.47 3.77 12.07
C SER A 143 -32.64 3.67 11.06
N LEU A 144 -32.36 3.23 9.84
CA LEU A 144 -33.38 3.04 8.80
C LEU A 144 -34.32 1.88 9.14
N VAL A 145 -33.77 0.77 9.64
CA VAL A 145 -34.56 -0.39 10.08
C VAL A 145 -35.42 0.00 11.29
N GLU A 146 -34.89 0.75 12.25
CA GLU A 146 -35.64 1.21 13.42
C GLU A 146 -36.81 2.13 13.01
N THR A 147 -36.60 2.99 12.02
CA THR A 147 -37.65 3.88 11.48
C THR A 147 -38.73 3.08 10.74
N LEU A 148 -38.34 2.17 9.84
CA LEU A 148 -39.26 1.33 9.08
C LEU A 148 -40.07 0.37 9.98
N VAL A 149 -39.53 -0.04 11.12
CA VAL A 149 -40.21 -0.92 12.09
C VAL A 149 -41.25 -0.16 12.92
N TRP A 150 -41.08 1.14 13.17
CA TRP A 150 -42.03 1.97 13.92
C TRP A 150 -43.14 2.60 13.07
N GLU A 151 -42.95 2.70 11.76
CA GLU A 151 -43.93 3.27 10.81
C GLU A 151 -45.22 2.44 10.54
N PRO A 152 -45.31 1.10 10.75
CA PRO A 152 -46.54 0.35 10.47
C PRO A 152 -47.67 0.61 11.47
N SER A 153 -47.37 1.03 12.70
CA SER A 153 -48.37 1.08 13.77
C SER A 153 -49.23 2.35 13.75
N TRP A 154 -48.76 3.47 13.22
CA TRP A 154 -49.50 4.74 13.25
C TRP A 154 -50.36 4.99 12.01
N GLY A 155 -49.98 4.43 10.85
CA GLY A 155 -50.73 4.52 9.60
C GLY A 155 -51.96 3.60 9.56
N LEU A 156 -51.88 2.41 10.14
CA LEU A 156 -53.01 1.47 10.20
C LEU A 156 -54.05 1.83 11.28
N SER A 157 -53.64 2.41 12.41
CA SER A 157 -54.56 2.85 13.46
C SER A 157 -55.38 4.09 13.06
N SER A 158 -54.81 4.99 12.26
CA SER A 158 -55.52 6.18 11.76
C SER A 158 -56.53 5.83 10.65
N LEU A 159 -56.22 4.87 9.77
CA LEU A 159 -57.18 4.38 8.76
C LEU A 159 -58.35 3.59 9.38
N HIS A 160 -58.11 2.82 10.45
CA HIS A 160 -59.19 2.13 11.17
C HIS A 160 -60.10 3.14 11.92
N ALA A 161 -59.55 4.24 12.44
CA ALA A 161 -60.34 5.29 13.09
C ALA A 161 -61.24 6.06 12.11
N ILE A 162 -60.82 6.27 10.86
CA ILE A 162 -61.61 7.01 9.86
C ILE A 162 -62.72 6.14 9.23
N GLY A 163 -62.52 4.82 9.15
CA GLY A 163 -63.54 3.88 8.64
C GLY A 163 -64.79 3.76 9.52
N HIS A 164 -64.66 3.99 10.84
CA HIS A 164 -65.76 3.80 11.79
C HIS A 164 -66.66 5.04 11.96
N GLN A 165 -66.18 6.23 11.59
CA GLN A 165 -66.95 7.48 11.71
C GLN A 165 -67.89 7.74 10.51
N HIS A 166 -67.64 7.14 9.35
CA HIS A 166 -68.48 7.32 8.16
C HIS A 166 -69.70 6.37 8.07
N CYS A 167 -69.81 5.35 8.93
CA CYS A 167 -70.91 4.39 8.90
C CYS A 167 -72.11 4.77 9.79
N TRP A 168 -72.00 5.82 10.63
CA TRP A 168 -73.04 6.20 11.62
C TRP A 168 -73.96 7.36 11.21
N THR A 169 -73.80 7.96 10.04
CA THR A 169 -74.62 9.14 9.63
C THR A 169 -75.66 8.86 8.55
N ARG A 170 -75.96 7.59 8.22
CA ARG A 170 -76.85 7.22 7.10
C ARG A 170 -77.95 6.21 7.41
N GLY A 171 -78.45 6.18 8.65
CA GLY A 171 -79.59 5.33 9.02
C GLY A 171 -80.33 5.87 10.25
N GLY A 172 -81.30 6.74 10.03
CA GLY A 172 -82.14 7.30 11.09
C GLY A 172 -83.16 8.27 10.49
N ALA A 173 -84.12 7.70 9.78
CA ALA A 173 -85.41 8.32 9.48
C ALA A 173 -86.33 8.21 10.71
#